data_AF-A0A7C6F4Q7-F1
#
_entry.id   AF-A0A7C6F4Q7-F1
#
_cell.length_a   1.000
_cell.length_b   1.000
_cell.length_c   1.000
_cell.angle_alpha   90.00
_cell.angle_beta   90.00
_cell.angle_gamma   90.00
#
_symmetry.space_group_name_H-M   'P 1'
#
loop_
_entity.id
_entity.type
_entity.pdbx_description
1 polymer ?
#
loop_
_entity_poly.entity_id
_entity_poly.type
_entity_poly.pdbx_seq_one_letter_code
_entity_poly.pdbx_strand_id
1 'polypeptide(L)'
;HAVARRLKGAVSPAWIHAVTDLREQLSHLIYPGFVTRTPWFWLQQMPRYLAAMELRMDKLQGGVERDQANLRQFRPLWEEYLQRREQAGGGGHHDAALEEYRWLLEELRVSLFAQQLGTRRPVSVKRLSRFF
;
A
#
# COMPACT_ATOMS: atom_id res chain seq x y z
N HIS A 1 15.40 -6.10 -3.43
CA HIS A 1 14.16 -6.83 -3.77
C HIS A 1 13.83 -6.68 -5.26
N ALA A 2 13.16 -7.64 -5.91
CA ALA A 2 12.88 -7.61 -7.36
C ALA A 2 12.01 -6.40 -7.79
N VAL A 3 11.00 -6.05 -6.99
CA VAL A 3 10.22 -4.80 -7.12
C VAL A 3 11.10 -3.56 -7.32
N ALA A 4 12.07 -3.33 -6.43
CA ALA A 4 12.93 -2.15 -6.48
C ALA A 4 13.77 -2.06 -7.76
N ARG A 5 14.12 -3.21 -8.37
CA ARG A 5 14.84 -3.24 -9.65
C ARG A 5 13.94 -2.84 -10.81
N ARG A 6 12.70 -3.34 -10.85
CA ARG A 6 11.71 -3.02 -11.90
C ARG A 6 11.33 -1.53 -11.91
N LEU A 7 11.30 -0.90 -10.75
CA LEU A 7 10.98 0.53 -10.63
C LEU A 7 12.09 1.48 -11.12
N LYS A 8 13.31 1.00 -11.43
CA LYS A 8 14.44 1.83 -11.88
C LYS A 8 14.59 1.97 -13.40
N GLY A 9 13.84 1.19 -14.20
CA GLY A 9 13.92 1.23 -15.67
C GLY A 9 13.23 2.45 -16.29
N ALA A 10 13.34 2.61 -17.61
CA ALA A 10 12.55 3.58 -18.36
C ALA A 10 11.06 3.21 -18.28
N VAL A 11 10.24 4.15 -17.80
CA VAL A 11 8.81 3.94 -17.55
C VAL A 11 8.01 4.75 -18.57
N SER A 12 7.05 4.10 -19.23
CA SER A 12 6.08 4.79 -20.09
C SER A 12 5.37 5.92 -19.32
N PRO A 13 5.15 7.10 -19.91
CA PRO A 13 4.39 8.18 -19.25
C PRO A 13 3.02 7.72 -18.72
N ALA A 14 2.39 6.76 -19.39
CA ALA A 14 1.12 6.17 -18.97
C ALA A 14 1.18 5.49 -17.59
N TRP A 15 2.36 5.05 -17.15
CA TRP A 15 2.58 4.32 -15.90
C TRP A 15 3.05 5.21 -14.75
N ILE A 16 3.23 6.51 -14.97
CA ILE A 16 3.86 7.41 -14.00
C ILE A 16 3.14 7.40 -12.65
N HIS A 17 1.80 7.42 -12.65
CA HIS A 17 1.01 7.40 -11.42
C HIS A 17 1.18 6.08 -10.64
N ALA A 18 1.18 4.95 -11.35
CA ALA A 18 1.35 3.64 -10.74
C ALA A 18 2.76 3.47 -10.16
N VAL A 19 3.79 3.90 -10.90
CA VAL A 19 5.20 3.80 -10.46
C VAL A 19 5.48 4.72 -9.28
N THR A 20 4.97 5.94 -9.28
CA THR A 20 5.09 6.86 -8.14
C THR A 20 4.46 6.26 -6.89
N ASP A 21 3.25 5.73 -7.01
CA ASP A 21 2.56 5.08 -5.91
C ASP A 21 3.26 3.80 -5.41
N LEU A 22 3.79 2.98 -6.31
CA LEU A 22 4.55 1.77 -5.95
C LEU A 22 5.86 2.10 -5.23
N ARG A 23 6.53 3.19 -5.61
CA ARG A 23 7.74 3.67 -4.93
C ARG A 23 7.42 4.15 -3.51
N GLU A 24 6.34 4.91 -3.35
CA GLU A 24 5.83 5.34 -2.05
C GLU A 24 5.43 4.14 -1.18
N GLN A 25 4.65 3.19 -1.72
CA GLN A 25 4.30 1.96 -0.99
C GLN A 25 5.54 1.20 -0.54
N LEU A 26 6.55 1.06 -1.41
CA LEU A 26 7.78 0.36 -1.07
C LEU A 26 8.53 1.02 0.09
N SER A 27 8.63 2.35 0.09
CA SER A 27 9.33 3.08 1.17
C SER A 27 8.60 2.99 2.51
N HIS A 28 7.28 2.78 2.50
CA HIS A 28 6.48 2.56 3.70
C HIS A 28 6.43 1.10 4.18
N LEU A 29 6.84 0.13 3.36
CA LEU A 29 6.97 -1.27 3.75
C LEU A 29 8.40 -1.63 4.16
N ILE A 30 9.39 -1.11 3.43
CA ILE A 30 10.81 -1.43 3.61
C ILE A 30 11.57 -0.13 3.89
N TYR A 31 11.88 0.08 5.17
CA TYR A 31 12.62 1.23 5.69
C TYR A 31 13.65 0.78 6.74
N PRO A 32 14.67 1.60 7.08
CA PRO A 32 15.63 1.24 8.12
C PRO A 32 14.93 0.90 9.45
N GLY A 33 15.11 -0.34 9.92
CA GLY A 33 14.48 -0.84 11.15
C GLY A 33 13.08 -1.44 10.97
N PHE A 34 12.59 -1.65 9.74
CA PHE A 34 11.25 -2.23 9.53
C PHE A 34 11.07 -3.61 10.17
N VAL A 35 12.12 -4.44 10.24
CA VAL A 35 12.06 -5.78 10.84
C VAL A 35 11.74 -5.74 12.33
N THR A 36 12.28 -4.75 13.06
CA THR A 36 12.07 -4.62 14.51
C THR A 36 10.86 -3.77 14.86
N ARG A 37 10.47 -2.85 13.97
CA ARG A 37 9.36 -1.90 14.18
C ARG A 37 8.02 -2.39 13.64
N THR A 38 8.02 -3.42 12.80
CA THR A 38 6.78 -4.00 12.25
C THR A 38 6.27 -5.12 13.18
N PRO A 39 5.00 -5.12 13.59
CA PRO A 39 4.44 -6.21 14.37
C PRO A 39 4.59 -7.55 13.64
N TRP A 40 4.94 -8.61 14.39
CA TRP A 40 5.27 -9.93 13.83
C TRP A 40 4.21 -10.44 12.84
N PHE A 41 2.93 -10.31 13.19
CA PHE A 41 1.82 -10.71 12.33
C PHE A 41 1.89 -10.09 10.93
N TRP A 42 2.19 -8.79 10.84
CA TRP A 42 2.29 -8.05 9.58
C TRP A 42 3.62 -8.27 8.87
N LEU A 43 4.70 -8.49 9.62
CA LEU A 43 6.00 -8.84 9.06
C LEU A 43 5.92 -10.13 8.25
N GLN A 44 5.18 -11.13 8.74
CA GLN A 44 4.90 -12.38 8.01
C GLN A 44 4.11 -12.17 6.71
N GLN A 45 3.40 -11.04 6.55
CA GLN A 45 2.66 -10.71 5.34
C GLN A 45 3.49 -9.94 4.30
N MET A 46 4.69 -9.48 4.64
CA MET A 46 5.56 -8.72 3.72
C MET A 46 5.75 -9.39 2.36
N PRO A 47 6.01 -10.71 2.27
CA PRO A 47 6.15 -11.36 0.97
C PRO A 47 4.89 -11.24 0.11
N ARG A 48 3.69 -11.30 0.70
CA ARG A 48 2.42 -11.15 -0.02
C ARG A 48 2.20 -9.73 -0.51
N TYR A 49 2.54 -8.71 0.29
CA TYR A 49 2.43 -7.32 -0.16
C TYR A 49 3.40 -7.02 -1.30
N LEU A 50 4.63 -7.52 -1.22
CA LEU A 50 5.61 -7.37 -2.29
C LEU A 50 5.19 -8.14 -3.55
N ALA A 51 4.63 -9.34 -3.42
CA ALA A 51 4.06 -10.09 -4.55
C ALA A 51 2.86 -9.37 -5.19
N ALA A 52 2.03 -8.69 -4.39
CA ALA A 52 0.92 -7.87 -4.90
C ALA A 52 1.43 -6.68 -5.73
N MET A 53 2.54 -6.07 -5.34
CA MET A 53 3.20 -5.01 -6.11
C MET A 53 3.73 -5.54 -7.45
N GLU A 54 4.34 -6.73 -7.46
CA GLU A 54 4.82 -7.37 -8.69
C GLU A 54 3.68 -7.67 -9.65
N LEU A 55 2.60 -8.28 -9.15
CA LEU A 55 1.43 -8.57 -9.95
C LEU A 55 0.76 -7.30 -10.50
N ARG A 56 0.72 -6.24 -9.70
CA ARG A 56 0.22 -4.94 -10.17
C ARG A 56 1.05 -4.43 -11.35
N MET A 57 2.38 -4.49 -11.26
CA MET A 57 3.27 -4.08 -12.34
C MET A 57 3.05 -4.91 -13.60
N ASP A 58 2.81 -6.22 -13.48
CA ASP A 58 2.52 -7.08 -14.64
C ASP A 58 1.19 -6.68 -15.30
N LYS A 59 0.18 -6.34 -14.51
CA LYS A 59 -1.14 -5.92 -15.00
C LYS A 59 -1.19 -4.50 -15.58
N LEU A 60 -0.13 -3.69 -15.42
CA LEU A 60 -0.08 -2.36 -16.06
C LEU A 60 -0.02 -2.47 -17.58
N GLN A 61 0.50 -3.57 -18.12
CA GLN A 61 0.44 -3.84 -19.55
C GLN A 61 -1.00 -4.17 -19.96
N GLY A 62 -1.69 -3.22 -20.59
CA GLY A 62 -3.09 -3.34 -21.01
C GLY A 62 -4.14 -3.04 -19.94
N GLY A 63 -3.73 -2.70 -18.70
CA GLY A 63 -4.63 -2.45 -17.57
C GLY A 63 -4.52 -1.07 -16.91
N VAL A 64 -3.88 -0.10 -17.58
CA VAL A 64 -3.57 1.23 -17.00
C VAL A 64 -4.81 1.96 -16.49
N GLU A 65 -5.90 1.99 -17.26
CA GLU A 65 -7.12 2.71 -16.87
C GLU A 65 -7.76 2.14 -15.59
N ARG A 66 -7.77 0.80 -15.48
CA ARG A 66 -8.26 0.11 -14.28
C ARG A 66 -7.36 0.37 -13.08
N ASP A 67 -6.04 0.37 -13.28
CA ASP A 67 -5.08 0.72 -12.23
C ASP A 67 -5.33 2.14 -11.71
N GLN A 68 -5.48 3.11 -12.61
CA GLN A 68 -5.78 4.49 -12.25
C GLN A 68 -7.12 4.63 -11.53
N ALA A 69 -8.16 3.90 -11.95
CA ALA A 69 -9.45 3.89 -11.27
C ALA A 69 -9.37 3.34 -9.84
N ASN A 70 -8.60 2.28 -9.63
CA ASN A 70 -8.32 1.75 -8.30
C ASN A 70 -7.50 2.74 -7.47
N LEU A 71 -6.50 3.39 -8.07
CA LEU A 71 -5.66 4.36 -7.39
C LEU A 71 -6.45 5.60 -6.94
N ARG A 72 -7.40 6.08 -7.76
CA ARG A 72 -8.32 7.17 -7.39
C ARG A 72 -9.18 6.85 -6.17
N GLN A 73 -9.53 5.58 -5.98
CA GLN A 73 -10.29 5.14 -4.80
C GLN A 73 -9.39 4.98 -3.55
N PHE A 74 -8.15 4.55 -3.75
CA PHE A 74 -7.20 4.32 -2.67
C PHE A 74 -6.59 5.61 -2.12
N ARG A 75 -6.22 6.55 -3.00
CA ARG A 75 -5.44 7.75 -2.66
C ARG A 75 -6.04 8.59 -1.53
N PRO A 76 -7.36 8.90 -1.50
CA PRO A 76 -7.93 9.71 -0.42
C PRO A 76 -7.77 9.06 0.96
N LEU A 77 -7.91 7.72 1.05
CA LEU A 77 -7.75 6.99 2.31
C LEU A 77 -6.29 7.03 2.81
N TRP A 78 -5.34 7.02 1.88
CA TRP A 78 -3.92 7.12 2.19
C TRP A 78 -3.53 8.53 2.64
N GLU A 79 -4.05 9.56 1.98
CA GLU A 79 -3.84 10.96 2.37
C GLU A 79 -4.42 11.23 3.76
N GLU A 80 -5.62 10.73 4.06
CA GLU A 80 -6.21 10.81 5.39
C GLU A 80 -5.32 10.13 6.46
N TYR A 81 -4.79 8.95 6.16
CA TYR A 81 -3.84 8.26 7.05
C TYR A 81 -2.60 9.11 7.32
N LEU A 82 -2.00 9.71 6.29
CA LEU A 82 -0.82 10.54 6.44
C LEU A 82 -1.09 11.78 7.29
N GLN A 83 -2.24 12.45 7.09
CA GLN A 83 -2.65 13.60 7.88
C GLN A 83 -2.83 13.23 9.36
N ARG A 84 -3.54 12.13 9.65
CA ARG A 84 -3.73 11.65 11.03
C ARG A 84 -2.40 11.27 11.69
N ARG A 85 -1.49 10.62 10.94
CA ARG A 85 -0.16 10.27 11.43
C ARG A 85 0.69 11.48 11.76
N GLU A 86 0.62 12.52 10.94
CA GLU A 86 1.32 13.79 11.20
C GLU A 86 0.79 14.46 12.47
N GLN A 87 -0.53 14.52 12.64
CA GLN A 87 -1.18 15.06 13.84
C GLN A 87 -0.82 14.28 15.11
N ALA A 88 -0.75 12.94 15.04
CA ALA A 88 -0.36 12.09 16.16
C ALA A 88 1.12 12.20 16.52
N GLY A 89 1.98 12.56 15.56
CA GLY A 89 3.44 12.65 15.71
C GLY A 89 3.91 13.71 16.71
N GLY A 90 3.05 14.64 17.12
CA GLY A 90 3.38 15.67 18.14
C GLY A 90 3.33 15.17 19.59
N GLY A 91 2.72 14.01 19.88
CA GLY A 91 2.41 13.60 21.26
C GLY A 91 3.12 12.35 21.77
N GLY A 92 3.96 11.68 20.97
CA GLY A 92 4.66 10.44 21.37
C GLY A 92 3.74 9.24 21.68
N HIS A 93 2.44 9.36 21.44
CA HIS A 93 1.46 8.31 21.73
C HIS A 93 1.37 7.33 20.56
N HIS A 94 1.48 6.04 20.85
CA HIS A 94 1.27 4.98 19.87
C HIS A 94 -0.25 4.76 19.70
N ASP A 95 -0.80 5.21 18.57
CA ASP A 95 -2.21 5.00 18.23
C ASP A 95 -2.39 3.64 17.53
N ALA A 96 -2.88 2.66 18.29
CA ALA A 96 -3.14 1.31 17.80
C ALA A 96 -4.20 1.26 16.69
N ALA A 97 -5.19 2.16 16.71
CA ALA A 97 -6.21 2.23 15.66
C ALA A 97 -5.59 2.74 14.36
N LEU A 98 -4.71 3.73 14.45
CA LEU A 98 -3.97 4.25 13.30
C LEU A 98 -2.97 3.23 12.72
N GLU A 99 -2.33 2.43 13.57
CA GLU A 99 -1.52 1.31 13.11
C GLU A 99 -2.38 0.24 12.42
N GLU A 100 -3.52 -0.15 12.99
CA GLU A 100 -4.42 -1.10 12.34
C GLU A 100 -4.90 -0.58 10.98
N TYR A 101 -5.30 0.68 10.91
CA TYR A 101 -5.72 1.34 9.67
C TYR A 101 -4.62 1.30 8.61
N ARG A 102 -3.36 1.59 8.98
CA ARG A 102 -2.18 1.51 8.12
C ARG A 102 -2.05 0.13 7.46
N TRP A 103 -2.29 -0.94 8.20
CA TRP A 103 -2.18 -2.31 7.67
C TRP A 103 -3.39 -2.73 6.85
N LEU A 104 -4.59 -2.29 7.23
CA LEU A 104 -5.78 -2.50 6.41
C LEU A 104 -5.68 -1.80 5.05
N LEU A 105 -4.94 -0.70 4.93
CA LEU A 105 -4.64 -0.06 3.65
C LEU A 105 -3.79 -0.98 2.75
N GLU A 106 -2.86 -1.78 3.30
CA GLU A 106 -2.14 -2.80 2.51
C GLU A 106 -3.06 -3.94 2.09
N GLU A 107 -3.97 -4.38 2.96
CA GLU A 107 -5.00 -5.35 2.57
C GLU A 107 -5.87 -4.79 1.44
N LEU A 108 -6.24 -3.51 1.49
CA LEU A 108 -7.02 -2.88 0.44
C LEU A 108 -6.22 -2.84 -0.87
N ARG A 109 -4.92 -2.54 -0.83
CA ARG A 109 -4.05 -2.61 -2.01
C ARG A 109 -4.04 -4.02 -2.62
N VAL A 110 -3.93 -5.07 -1.80
CA VAL A 110 -4.03 -6.45 -2.30
C VAL A 110 -5.40 -6.70 -2.94
N SER A 111 -6.49 -6.26 -2.31
CA SER A 111 -7.86 -6.40 -2.83
C SER A 111 -8.09 -5.65 -4.15
N LEU A 112 -7.50 -4.46 -4.33
CA LEU A 112 -7.68 -3.65 -5.53
C LEU A 112 -6.81 -4.13 -6.70
N PHE A 113 -5.53 -4.42 -6.44
CA PHE A 113 -4.53 -4.64 -7.49
C PHE A 113 -4.21 -6.14 -7.71
N ALA A 114 -4.43 -6.98 -6.69
CA ALA A 114 -3.91 -8.34 -6.64
C ALA A 114 -4.87 -9.36 -6.03
N GLN A 115 -6.15 -9.32 -6.42
CA GLN A 115 -7.23 -10.15 -5.86
C GLN A 115 -6.89 -11.64 -5.69
N GLN A 116 -6.16 -12.22 -6.65
CA GLN A 116 -5.77 -13.63 -6.63
C GLN A 116 -4.88 -14.04 -5.43
N LEU A 117 -4.24 -13.08 -4.75
CA LEU A 117 -3.42 -13.34 -3.58
C LEU A 117 -4.23 -13.42 -2.27
N GLY A 118 -5.49 -12.99 -2.30
CA GLY A 118 -6.37 -12.97 -1.14
C GLY A 118 -5.96 -11.96 -0.05
N THR A 119 -6.92 -11.57 0.78
CA THR A 119 -6.70 -10.71 1.95
C THR A 119 -6.75 -11.50 3.24
N ARG A 120 -6.00 -11.06 4.26
CA ARG A 120 -6.05 -11.66 5.61
C ARG A 120 -7.30 -11.27 6.37
N ARG A 121 -7.88 -10.12 6.03
CA ARG A 121 -9.11 -9.61 6.61
C ARG A 121 -9.99 -9.06 5.48
N PRO A 122 -11.32 -9.18 5.57
CA PRO A 122 -12.20 -8.54 4.60
C PRO A 122 -12.02 -7.02 4.69
N VAL A 123 -11.83 -6.38 3.55
CA VAL A 123 -11.56 -4.93 3.46
C VAL A 123 -12.21 -4.36 2.21
N SER A 124 -12.67 -3.13 2.30
CA SER A 124 -13.22 -2.37 1.18
C SER A 124 -13.02 -0.88 1.42
N VAL A 125 -13.09 -0.09 0.34
CA VAL A 125 -13.04 1.38 0.42
C VAL A 125 -14.09 1.90 1.39
N LYS A 126 -15.34 1.44 1.27
CA LYS A 126 -16.46 1.83 2.16
C LYS A 126 -16.23 1.50 3.63
N ARG A 127 -15.54 0.39 3.92
CA ARG A 127 -15.21 0.01 5.30
C ARG A 127 -14.13 0.94 5.87
N LEU A 128 -13.09 1.22 5.09
CA LEU A 128 -11.99 2.07 5.53
C LEU A 128 -12.39 3.55 5.64
N SER A 129 -13.26 4.04 4.76
CA SER A 129 -13.78 5.41 4.83
C SER A 129 -14.65 5.70 6.07
N ARG A 130 -14.91 4.69 6.91
CA ARG A 130 -15.69 4.78 8.15
C ARG A 130 -14.95 4.19 9.33
N PHE A 131 -13.63 4.00 9.20
CA PHE A 131 -12.83 3.33 10.22
C PHE A 131 -12.61 4.22 11.45
N PHE A 132 -12.49 5.51 11.21
CA PHE A 132 -12.47 6.57 12.21
C PHE A 132 -13.78 7.35 12.19
#